data_AF-M7SH77-F1
#
_entry.id   AF-M7SH77-F1
#
_cell.length_a   1.000
_cell.length_b   1.000
_cell.length_c   1.000
_cell.angle_alpha   90.00
_cell.angle_beta   90.00
_cell.angle_gamma   90.00
#
_symmetry.space_group_name_H-M   'P 1'
#
loop_
_entity.id
_entity.type
_entity.pdbx_description
1 polymer ?
#
loop_
_entity_poly.entity_id
_entity_poly.type
_entity_poly.pdbx_seq_one_letter_code
_entity_poly.pdbx_strand_id
1 'polypeptide(L)'
;MASSISNTSTHPRGIAYLESLPVEMIHEIMKQMGPSELTRFVLLSKTLLCTFEAHQTSIMCQVLQKQPEIGIMLTMYTMHKRDLVPGQMLFPRSVKLDPRANGANYPYDRSMVIHLFTANVPDNWPVVTGKFLLQTCDLVRLWNLFKVVDWWVELYPTLRWRDEPENRRCLRPHEEVRLRKAVARWWLYAHHFHGSTHRDVYRPLKWRDDHRLHHMRVMSTREICELEDLWALVFEMVSKDLCSSPERIPVEGGHTVELVPWGADDGRHARIVNTYLKFDPQELKGFFDGVYPPKKWDIIRTARATTREFNLDSESMSYAITTVLEERIMAMPKGITAIPRSGIVDEDRDVIEVKDPWNSDASPNGMHPLTRDQIRAYPREPDKRLPNGDDGSDEPY
;
A
#
# COMPACT_ATOMS: atom_id res chain seq x y z
N MET A 1 -4.45 -58.31 30.94
CA MET A 1 -5.00 -56.94 30.86
C MET A 1 -3.92 -56.02 30.29
N ALA A 2 -3.90 -55.83 28.98
CA ALA A 2 -3.10 -54.80 28.32
C ALA A 2 -3.99 -54.27 27.19
N SER A 3 -4.63 -53.13 27.45
CA SER A 3 -5.51 -52.45 26.49
C SER A 3 -4.65 -51.66 25.51
N SER A 4 -4.77 -52.00 24.23
CA SER A 4 -4.21 -51.20 23.13
C SER A 4 -5.01 -49.91 23.00
N ILE A 5 -4.41 -48.78 23.33
CA ILE A 5 -4.96 -47.46 23.02
C ILE A 5 -4.65 -47.19 21.55
N SER A 6 -5.64 -47.38 20.69
CA SER A 6 -5.60 -46.91 19.31
C SER A 6 -5.68 -45.38 19.31
N ASN A 7 -4.57 -44.72 18.98
CA ASN A 7 -4.57 -43.29 18.62
C ASN A 7 -5.28 -43.11 17.28
N THR A 8 -6.60 -42.94 17.30
CA THR A 8 -7.33 -42.41 16.15
C THR A 8 -7.11 -40.91 16.11
N SER A 9 -6.22 -40.46 15.23
CA SER A 9 -6.13 -39.05 14.84
C SER A 9 -7.44 -38.66 14.16
N THR A 10 -8.29 -37.95 14.90
CA THR A 10 -9.50 -37.35 14.36
C THR A 10 -9.09 -36.22 13.43
N HIS A 11 -8.90 -36.53 12.15
CA HIS A 11 -8.90 -35.49 11.13
C HIS A 11 -10.23 -34.73 11.23
N PRO A 12 -10.22 -33.39 11.34
CA PRO A 12 -11.46 -32.63 11.36
C PRO A 12 -12.23 -32.97 10.08
N ARG A 13 -13.48 -33.44 10.24
CA ARG A 13 -14.28 -34.05 9.16
C ARG A 13 -14.31 -33.23 7.86
N GLY A 14 -14.21 -31.90 7.94
CA GLY A 14 -14.18 -31.01 6.77
C GLY A 14 -12.96 -31.17 5.86
N ILE A 15 -11.76 -31.47 6.40
CA ILE A 15 -10.55 -31.60 5.57
C ILE A 15 -10.60 -32.87 4.73
N ALA A 16 -11.11 -33.97 5.30
CA ALA A 16 -11.24 -35.24 4.58
C ALA A 16 -12.17 -35.14 3.34
N TYR A 17 -13.21 -34.30 3.41
CA TYR A 17 -14.07 -34.04 2.24
C TYR A 17 -13.33 -33.23 1.16
N LEU A 18 -12.55 -32.22 1.55
CA LEU A 18 -11.75 -31.43 0.59
C LEU A 18 -10.69 -32.28 -0.11
N GLU A 19 -10.05 -33.20 0.61
CA GLU A 19 -9.05 -34.12 0.03
C GLU A 19 -9.68 -35.20 -0.87
N SER A 20 -10.99 -35.45 -0.74
CA SER A 20 -11.71 -36.38 -1.61
C SER A 20 -12.14 -35.77 -2.96
N LEU A 21 -11.98 -34.46 -3.12
CA LEU A 21 -12.28 -33.79 -4.37
C LEU A 21 -11.24 -34.12 -5.45
N PRO A 22 -11.64 -34.18 -6.72
CA PRO A 22 -10.70 -34.24 -7.83
C PRO A 22 -9.68 -33.08 -7.78
N VAL A 23 -8.45 -33.35 -8.19
CA VAL A 23 -7.35 -32.36 -8.17
C VAL A 23 -7.70 -31.13 -9.00
N GLU A 24 -8.47 -31.30 -10.07
CA GLU A 24 -8.94 -30.23 -10.94
C GLU A 24 -9.88 -29.28 -10.18
N MET A 25 -10.76 -29.80 -9.32
CA MET A 25 -11.66 -28.99 -8.50
C MET A 25 -10.88 -28.25 -7.41
N ILE A 26 -9.92 -28.91 -6.76
CA ILE A 26 -9.03 -28.28 -5.78
C ILE A 26 -8.28 -27.12 -6.45
N HIS A 27 -7.76 -27.32 -7.65
CA HIS A 27 -7.06 -26.30 -8.42
C HIS A 27 -7.97 -25.12 -8.76
N GLU A 28 -9.21 -25.34 -9.19
CA GLU A 28 -10.17 -24.26 -9.44
C GLU A 28 -10.53 -23.48 -8.17
N ILE A 29 -10.68 -24.16 -7.03
CA ILE A 29 -10.90 -23.52 -5.73
C ILE A 29 -9.71 -22.61 -5.37
N MET A 30 -8.47 -23.12 -5.50
CA MET A 30 -7.27 -22.36 -5.19
C MET A 30 -7.15 -21.06 -6.01
N LYS A 31 -7.60 -21.07 -7.27
CA LYS A 31 -7.58 -19.89 -8.15
C LYS A 31 -8.58 -18.80 -7.76
N GLN A 32 -9.55 -19.07 -6.89
CA GLN A 32 -10.54 -18.07 -6.45
C GLN A 32 -10.13 -17.36 -5.15
N MET A 33 -9.09 -17.83 -4.47
CA MET A 33 -8.65 -17.30 -3.18
C MET A 33 -7.69 -16.12 -3.34
N GLY A 34 -7.64 -15.26 -2.32
CA GLY A 34 -6.57 -14.26 -2.17
C GLY A 34 -5.22 -14.90 -1.75
N PRO A 35 -4.10 -14.19 -1.89
CA PRO A 35 -2.77 -14.71 -1.55
C PRO A 35 -2.63 -15.23 -0.12
N SER A 36 -3.15 -14.49 0.87
CA SER A 36 -3.12 -14.90 2.28
C SER A 36 -4.01 -16.10 2.55
N GLU A 37 -5.23 -16.09 2.03
CA GLU A 37 -6.20 -17.18 2.15
C GLU A 37 -5.66 -18.47 1.55
N LEU A 38 -5.11 -18.40 0.33
CA LEU A 38 -4.53 -19.57 -0.34
C LEU A 38 -3.34 -20.11 0.47
N THR A 39 -2.48 -19.23 0.99
CA THR A 39 -1.35 -19.66 1.83
C THR A 39 -1.84 -20.41 3.07
N ARG A 40 -2.91 -19.93 3.74
CA ARG A 40 -3.50 -20.62 4.89
C ARG A 40 -4.17 -21.94 4.46
N PHE A 41 -4.86 -21.94 3.33
CA PHE A 41 -5.57 -23.10 2.78
C PHE A 41 -4.64 -24.26 2.43
N VAL A 42 -3.53 -24.00 1.74
CA VAL A 42 -2.57 -25.07 1.37
C VAL A 42 -1.88 -25.69 2.58
N LEU A 43 -1.82 -24.97 3.71
CA LEU A 43 -1.24 -25.46 4.96
C LEU A 43 -2.21 -26.34 5.77
N LEU A 44 -3.48 -26.47 5.37
CA LEU A 44 -4.45 -27.32 6.05
C LEU A 44 -4.14 -28.80 5.89
N SER A 45 -3.48 -29.22 4.80
CA SER A 45 -3.11 -30.61 4.58
C SER A 45 -1.90 -30.79 3.66
N LYS A 46 -1.19 -31.91 3.80
CA LYS A 46 -0.06 -32.25 2.93
C LYS A 46 -0.49 -32.44 1.47
N THR A 47 -1.67 -32.99 1.24
CA THR A 47 -2.23 -33.22 -0.10
C THR A 47 -2.46 -31.90 -0.84
N LEU A 48 -3.03 -30.90 -0.15
CA LEU A 48 -3.25 -29.56 -0.70
C LEU A 48 -1.91 -28.87 -0.99
N LEU A 49 -0.94 -28.97 -0.07
CA LEU A 49 0.39 -28.42 -0.27
C LEU A 49 1.07 -29.03 -1.50
N CYS A 50 1.11 -30.36 -1.63
CA CYS A 50 1.72 -31.02 -2.79
C CYS A 50 1.01 -30.66 -4.10
N THR A 51 -0.32 -30.50 -4.07
CA THR A 51 -1.10 -30.06 -5.25
C THR A 51 -0.73 -28.64 -5.67
N PHE A 52 -0.59 -27.75 -4.70
CA PHE A 52 -0.15 -26.38 -4.93
C PHE A 52 1.29 -26.33 -5.45
N GLU A 53 2.24 -27.03 -4.83
CA GLU A 53 3.64 -27.06 -5.25
C GLU A 53 3.80 -27.55 -6.70
N ALA A 54 3.03 -28.56 -7.11
CA ALA A 54 3.04 -29.08 -8.48
C ALA A 54 2.59 -28.04 -9.53
N HIS A 55 1.76 -27.06 -9.15
CA HIS A 55 1.17 -26.06 -10.06
C HIS A 55 1.43 -24.61 -9.61
N GLN A 56 2.41 -24.41 -8.73
CA GLN A 56 2.58 -23.20 -7.94
C GLN A 56 2.60 -21.95 -8.81
N THR A 57 3.44 -21.94 -9.85
CA THR A 57 3.59 -20.79 -10.75
C THR A 57 2.29 -20.43 -11.45
N SER A 58 1.56 -21.42 -11.97
CA SER A 58 0.29 -21.20 -12.68
C SER A 58 -0.79 -20.65 -11.76
N ILE A 59 -0.94 -21.24 -10.57
CA ILE A 59 -1.92 -20.81 -9.57
C ILE A 59 -1.61 -19.39 -9.11
N MET A 60 -0.37 -19.13 -8.70
CA MET A 60 0.04 -17.82 -8.22
C MET A 60 -0.14 -16.74 -9.28
N CYS A 61 0.21 -17.01 -10.55
CA CYS A 61 -0.01 -16.05 -11.64
C CYS A 61 -1.49 -15.68 -11.78
N GLN A 62 -2.37 -16.67 -11.81
CA GLN A 62 -3.81 -16.44 -11.99
C GLN A 62 -4.41 -15.70 -10.80
N VAL A 63 -4.01 -16.05 -9.57
CA VAL A 63 -4.46 -15.35 -8.36
C VAL A 63 -4.00 -13.89 -8.37
N LEU A 64 -2.73 -13.63 -8.69
CA LEU A 64 -2.20 -12.27 -8.75
C LEU A 64 -2.85 -11.44 -9.86
N GLN A 65 -3.09 -12.01 -11.04
CA GLN A 65 -3.73 -11.34 -12.16
C GLN A 65 -5.15 -10.86 -11.87
N LYS A 66 -5.85 -11.51 -10.92
CA LYS A 66 -7.18 -11.09 -10.46
C LYS A 66 -7.15 -9.93 -9.47
N GLN A 67 -6.01 -9.62 -8.88
CA GLN A 67 -5.91 -8.59 -7.85
C GLN A 67 -5.99 -7.18 -8.48
N PRO A 68 -6.83 -6.27 -7.96
CA PRO A 68 -7.05 -4.95 -8.54
C PRO A 68 -5.81 -4.03 -8.52
N GLU A 69 -4.86 -4.31 -7.63
CA GLU A 69 -3.63 -3.55 -7.40
C GLU A 69 -2.43 -4.06 -8.19
N ILE A 70 -2.57 -5.13 -8.99
CA ILE A 70 -1.43 -5.78 -9.66
C ILE A 70 -0.58 -4.83 -10.51
N GLY A 71 -1.22 -3.94 -11.27
CA GLY A 71 -0.50 -2.96 -12.09
C GLY A 71 0.38 -2.02 -11.26
N ILE A 72 -0.11 -1.59 -10.10
CA ILE A 72 0.60 -0.69 -9.18
C ILE A 72 1.76 -1.43 -8.52
N MET A 73 1.51 -2.64 -8.02
CA MET A 73 2.53 -3.47 -7.37
C MET A 73 3.65 -3.88 -8.33
N LEU A 74 3.31 -4.25 -9.57
CA LEU A 74 4.31 -4.55 -10.60
C LEU A 74 5.10 -3.31 -11.01
N THR A 75 4.45 -2.15 -11.04
CA THR A 75 5.15 -0.88 -11.26
C THR A 75 6.18 -0.66 -10.16
N MET A 76 5.77 -0.70 -8.89
CA MET A 76 6.68 -0.58 -7.75
C MET A 76 7.85 -1.58 -7.85
N TYR A 77 7.58 -2.84 -8.18
CA TYR A 77 8.60 -3.90 -8.26
C TYR A 77 9.59 -3.72 -9.41
N THR A 78 9.15 -3.14 -10.54
CA THR A 78 9.97 -3.02 -11.76
C THR A 78 10.51 -1.61 -12.00
N MET A 79 10.14 -0.65 -11.16
CA MET A 79 10.49 0.75 -11.33
C MET A 79 11.98 1.00 -11.06
N HIS A 80 12.58 1.78 -11.94
CA HIS A 80 13.98 2.18 -11.89
C HIS A 80 14.10 3.70 -11.73
N LYS A 81 15.23 4.20 -11.20
CA LYS A 81 15.47 5.64 -10.99
C LYS A 81 15.26 6.52 -12.24
N ARG A 82 15.48 5.95 -13.43
CA ARG A 82 15.25 6.63 -14.72
C ARG A 82 13.78 6.87 -15.02
N ASP A 83 12.89 6.08 -14.42
CA ASP A 83 11.45 6.19 -14.58
C ASP A 83 10.87 7.31 -13.72
N LEU A 84 11.69 8.06 -12.97
CA LEU A 84 11.26 9.23 -12.20
C LEU A 84 11.38 10.53 -13.01
N VAL A 85 11.91 10.49 -14.24
CA VAL A 85 12.07 11.69 -15.06
C VAL A 85 10.68 12.28 -15.40
N PRO A 86 10.47 13.60 -15.22
CA PRO A 86 9.23 14.28 -15.60
C PRO A 86 8.78 13.96 -17.03
N GLY A 87 7.47 13.69 -17.21
CA GLY A 87 6.88 13.31 -18.50
C GLY A 87 7.19 11.89 -18.99
N GLN A 88 8.10 11.19 -18.30
CA GLN A 88 8.46 9.79 -18.50
C GLN A 88 7.99 8.90 -17.34
N MET A 89 7.39 9.53 -16.32
CA MET A 89 7.01 8.85 -15.09
C MET A 89 5.88 7.85 -15.32
N LEU A 90 6.09 6.62 -14.83
CA LEU A 90 5.16 5.49 -15.01
C LEU A 90 4.99 5.04 -16.46
N PHE A 91 6.11 4.94 -17.19
CA PHE A 91 6.16 4.28 -18.49
C PHE A 91 5.31 3.00 -18.52
N PRO A 92 4.39 2.87 -19.49
CA PRO A 92 3.70 1.62 -19.72
C PRO A 92 4.66 0.43 -19.74
N ARG A 93 4.33 -0.63 -18.99
CA ARG A 93 5.17 -1.82 -18.87
C ARG A 93 4.43 -3.05 -19.38
N SER A 94 5.18 -3.94 -20.00
CA SER A 94 4.75 -5.31 -20.29
C SER A 94 5.61 -6.22 -19.43
N VAL A 95 4.98 -6.86 -18.45
CA VAL A 95 5.64 -7.73 -17.49
C VAL A 95 5.27 -9.16 -17.84
N LYS A 96 6.31 -9.96 -18.05
CA LYS A 96 6.22 -11.38 -18.39
C LYS A 96 6.94 -12.19 -17.32
N LEU A 97 6.55 -13.45 -17.14
CA LEU A 97 7.19 -14.39 -16.23
C LEU A 97 7.82 -15.54 -17.01
N ASP A 98 9.09 -15.82 -16.73
CA ASP A 98 9.77 -17.04 -17.13
C ASP A 98 9.82 -18.02 -15.94
N PRO A 99 9.02 -19.11 -15.95
CA PRO A 99 8.97 -20.06 -14.85
C PRO A 99 10.24 -20.92 -14.70
N ARG A 100 11.15 -20.92 -15.68
CA ARG A 100 12.30 -21.85 -15.76
C ARG A 100 13.62 -21.25 -15.31
N ALA A 101 13.68 -19.95 -15.03
CA ALA A 101 14.93 -19.23 -14.77
C ALA A 101 15.65 -19.63 -13.46
N ASN A 102 15.06 -20.51 -12.64
CA ASN A 102 15.73 -21.12 -11.49
C ASN A 102 16.64 -22.29 -11.94
N GLY A 103 17.75 -21.97 -12.61
CA GLY A 103 18.96 -22.82 -12.61
C GLY A 103 19.00 -24.01 -13.58
N ALA A 104 18.07 -24.18 -14.51
CA ALA A 104 18.15 -25.24 -15.52
C ALA A 104 18.51 -24.66 -16.90
N ASN A 105 19.64 -25.11 -17.48
CA ASN A 105 20.10 -24.80 -18.84
C ASN A 105 19.18 -25.42 -19.92
N TYR A 106 17.90 -25.08 -19.93
CA TYR A 106 16.99 -25.41 -21.03
C TYR A 106 16.99 -24.29 -22.07
N PRO A 107 16.90 -24.62 -23.37
CA PRO A 107 16.79 -23.60 -24.42
C PRO A 107 15.55 -22.74 -24.17
N TYR A 108 15.73 -21.42 -24.31
CA TYR A 108 14.66 -20.43 -24.16
C TYR A 108 13.53 -20.69 -25.17
N ASP A 109 12.37 -21.07 -24.67
CA ASP A 109 11.16 -21.28 -25.48
C ASP A 109 10.13 -20.19 -25.17
N ARG A 110 9.86 -19.35 -26.17
CA ARG A 110 8.89 -18.24 -26.07
C ARG A 110 7.46 -18.72 -25.82
N SER A 111 7.13 -19.99 -26.12
CA SER A 111 5.77 -20.53 -25.97
C SER A 111 5.34 -20.72 -24.50
N MET A 112 6.30 -20.69 -23.55
CA MET A 112 6.06 -20.96 -22.13
C MET A 112 6.08 -19.73 -21.22
N VAL A 113 6.20 -18.53 -21.80
CA VAL A 113 6.25 -17.27 -21.05
C VAL A 113 4.84 -16.82 -20.68
N ILE A 114 4.58 -16.61 -19.39
CA ILE A 114 3.27 -16.15 -18.90
C ILE A 114 3.23 -14.62 -18.95
N HIS A 115 2.20 -14.07 -19.59
CA HIS A 115 1.96 -12.63 -19.62
C HIS A 115 1.24 -12.19 -18.34
N LEU A 116 1.94 -11.51 -17.42
CA LEU A 116 1.35 -11.07 -16.15
C LEU A 116 0.58 -9.76 -16.29
N PHE A 117 1.16 -8.78 -16.99
CA PHE A 117 0.56 -7.45 -17.11
C PHE A 117 1.02 -6.77 -18.39
N THR A 118 0.12 -6.03 -19.02
CA THR A 118 0.46 -5.08 -20.07
C THR A 118 -0.32 -3.81 -19.78
N ALA A 119 0.39 -2.71 -19.56
CA ALA A 119 -0.23 -1.42 -19.36
C ALA A 119 -1.05 -1.03 -20.60
N ASN A 120 -2.27 -0.54 -20.38
CA ASN A 120 -3.09 0.01 -21.44
C ASN A 120 -2.47 1.33 -21.89
N VAL A 121 -1.91 1.34 -23.10
CA VAL A 121 -1.36 2.55 -23.71
C VAL A 121 -2.41 3.12 -24.65
N PRO A 122 -2.79 4.40 -24.53
CA PRO A 122 -3.62 5.05 -25.53
C PRO A 122 -2.94 4.98 -26.91
N ASP A 123 -3.68 4.65 -27.97
CA ASP A 123 -3.13 4.40 -29.31
C ASP A 123 -2.27 5.55 -29.87
N ASN A 124 -2.49 6.78 -29.40
CA ASN A 124 -1.79 7.98 -29.85
C ASN A 124 -0.49 8.29 -29.09
N TRP A 125 -0.06 7.42 -28.17
CA TRP A 125 1.12 7.66 -27.35
C TRP A 125 2.39 7.07 -27.99
N PRO A 126 3.41 7.87 -28.31
CA PRO A 126 4.65 7.40 -28.95
C PRO A 126 5.61 6.78 -27.92
N VAL A 127 5.17 5.83 -27.09
CA VAL A 127 6.01 5.21 -26.06
C VAL A 127 6.27 3.74 -26.34
N VAL A 128 7.56 3.38 -26.30
CA VAL A 128 8.01 1.99 -26.28
C VAL A 128 7.75 1.43 -24.89
N THR A 129 6.83 0.47 -24.79
CA THR A 129 6.54 -0.23 -23.54
C THR A 129 7.79 -0.95 -23.03
N GLY A 130 8.19 -0.65 -21.79
CA GLY A 130 9.29 -1.35 -21.13
C GLY A 130 8.93 -2.82 -20.94
N LYS A 131 9.76 -3.74 -21.46
CA LYS A 131 9.54 -5.19 -21.32
C LYS A 131 10.36 -5.73 -20.16
N PHE A 132 9.67 -6.28 -19.16
CA PHE A 132 10.30 -6.89 -17.98
C PHE A 132 10.03 -8.39 -17.98
N LEU A 133 11.07 -9.18 -17.72
CA LEU A 133 10.99 -10.62 -17.57
C LEU A 133 11.30 -10.97 -16.12
N LEU A 134 10.29 -11.39 -15.39
CA LEU A 134 10.38 -11.87 -14.02
C LEU A 134 10.72 -13.35 -13.98
N GLN A 135 11.31 -13.79 -12.88
CA GLN A 135 11.63 -15.17 -12.55
C GLN A 135 10.69 -15.70 -11.45
N THR A 136 10.70 -17.01 -11.21
CA THR A 136 9.89 -17.63 -10.16
C THR A 136 10.18 -17.08 -8.75
N CYS A 137 11.42 -16.67 -8.47
CA CYS A 137 11.75 -16.02 -7.20
C CYS A 137 11.10 -14.64 -7.04
N ASP A 138 10.92 -13.88 -8.13
CA ASP A 138 10.19 -12.62 -8.13
C ASP A 138 8.70 -12.85 -7.86
N LEU A 139 8.14 -13.95 -8.38
CA LEU A 139 6.75 -14.32 -8.12
C LEU A 139 6.50 -14.58 -6.63
N VAL A 140 7.42 -15.26 -5.95
CA VAL A 140 7.34 -15.49 -4.49
C VAL A 140 7.46 -14.17 -3.71
N ARG A 141 8.32 -13.26 -4.16
CA ARG A 141 8.44 -11.93 -3.53
C ARG A 141 7.16 -11.13 -3.71
N LEU A 142 6.65 -11.03 -4.93
CA LEU A 142 5.37 -10.39 -5.23
C LEU A 142 4.27 -10.98 -4.36
N TRP A 143 4.13 -12.30 -4.31
CA TRP A 143 3.15 -12.97 -3.48
C TRP A 143 3.14 -12.50 -2.03
N ASN A 144 4.33 -12.36 -1.42
CA ASN A 144 4.45 -11.86 -0.06
C ASN A 144 4.03 -10.39 0.07
N LEU A 145 4.28 -9.55 -0.94
CA LEU A 145 3.80 -8.17 -0.94
C LEU A 145 2.27 -8.10 -0.97
N PHE A 146 1.60 -8.93 -1.79
CA PHE A 146 0.13 -8.96 -1.79
C PHE A 146 -0.47 -9.48 -0.49
N LYS A 147 0.21 -10.39 0.21
CA LYS A 147 -0.22 -10.81 1.55
C LYS A 147 -0.20 -9.66 2.57
N VAL A 148 0.70 -8.69 2.41
CA VAL A 148 0.69 -7.47 3.22
C VAL A 148 -0.53 -6.62 2.87
N VAL A 149 -0.90 -6.50 1.59
CA VAL A 149 -2.14 -5.82 1.19
C VAL A 149 -3.37 -6.50 1.79
N ASP A 150 -3.44 -7.84 1.74
CA ASP A 150 -4.54 -8.60 2.36
C ASP A 150 -4.64 -8.31 3.87
N TRP A 151 -3.50 -8.21 4.57
CA TRP A 151 -3.50 -7.86 5.99
C TRP A 151 -4.06 -6.46 6.26
N TRP A 152 -3.72 -5.47 5.42
CA TRP A 152 -4.29 -4.13 5.52
C TRP A 152 -5.80 -4.12 5.24
N VAL A 153 -6.27 -4.93 4.28
CA VAL A 153 -7.71 -5.12 4.01
C VAL A 153 -8.42 -5.74 5.20
N GLU A 154 -7.84 -6.77 5.82
CA GLU A 154 -8.37 -7.42 7.03
C GLU A 154 -8.40 -6.45 8.23
N LEU A 155 -7.39 -5.58 8.37
CA LEU A 155 -7.25 -4.65 9.48
C LEU A 155 -8.15 -3.41 9.35
N TYR A 156 -8.35 -2.90 8.13
CA TYR A 156 -8.99 -1.62 7.88
C TYR A 156 -10.35 -1.43 8.59
N PRO A 157 -11.30 -2.39 8.59
CA PRO A 157 -12.55 -2.23 9.34
C PRO A 157 -12.36 -1.94 10.83
N THR A 158 -11.32 -2.50 11.45
CA THR A 158 -11.03 -2.25 12.87
C THR A 158 -10.58 -0.82 13.10
N LEU A 159 -9.84 -0.24 12.15
CA LEU A 159 -9.38 1.15 12.23
C LEU A 159 -10.51 2.13 11.90
N ARG A 160 -11.23 1.88 10.81
CA ARG A 160 -12.28 2.77 10.29
C ARG A 160 -13.44 2.97 11.26
N TRP A 161 -13.80 1.90 11.98
CA TRP A 161 -14.88 1.88 12.98
C TRP A 161 -14.32 1.63 14.37
N ARG A 162 -13.17 2.26 14.69
CA ARG A 162 -12.57 2.16 16.03
C ARG A 162 -13.45 2.80 17.09
N ASP A 163 -13.93 4.02 16.81
CA ASP A 163 -14.70 4.83 17.76
C ASP A 163 -16.21 4.53 17.71
N GLU A 164 -16.65 3.78 16.69
CA GLU A 164 -18.04 3.33 16.48
C GLU A 164 -18.07 1.83 16.14
N PRO A 165 -17.66 0.94 17.07
CA PRO A 165 -17.52 -0.49 16.80
C PRO A 165 -18.82 -1.18 16.38
N GLU A 166 -19.98 -0.63 16.74
CA GLU A 166 -21.31 -1.08 16.32
C GLU A 166 -21.54 -0.94 14.81
N ASN A 167 -20.85 0.00 14.16
CA ASN A 167 -20.93 0.23 12.71
C ASN A 167 -19.92 -0.64 11.93
N ARG A 168 -19.09 -1.43 12.63
CA ARG A 168 -18.06 -2.26 12.00
C ARG A 168 -18.68 -3.34 11.13
N ARG A 169 -18.23 -3.40 9.87
CA ARG A 169 -18.63 -4.41 8.90
C ARG A 169 -17.47 -4.81 8.00
N CYS A 170 -17.63 -5.93 7.29
CA CYS A 170 -16.74 -6.24 6.18
C CYS A 170 -16.90 -5.21 5.05
N LEU A 171 -15.82 -4.99 4.31
CA LEU A 171 -15.86 -4.15 3.11
C LEU A 171 -16.70 -4.82 2.02
N ARG A 172 -17.42 -4.00 1.27
CA ARG A 172 -18.07 -4.44 0.03
C ARG A 172 -17.01 -4.65 -1.05
N PRO A 173 -17.26 -5.49 -2.08
CA PRO A 173 -16.24 -5.81 -3.08
C PRO A 173 -15.57 -4.60 -3.75
N HIS A 174 -16.32 -3.54 -4.04
CA HIS A 174 -15.79 -2.32 -4.65
C HIS A 174 -15.12 -1.36 -3.65
N GLU A 175 -15.41 -1.45 -2.35
CA GLU A 175 -14.67 -0.76 -1.29
C GLU A 175 -13.30 -1.43 -1.08
N GLU A 176 -13.27 -2.76 -1.08
CA GLU A 176 -12.03 -3.54 -1.02
C GLU A 176 -11.12 -3.20 -2.21
N VAL A 177 -11.66 -3.13 -3.43
CA VAL A 177 -10.88 -2.72 -4.62
C VAL A 177 -10.24 -1.35 -4.45
N ARG A 178 -10.96 -0.38 -3.87
CA ARG A 178 -10.43 0.97 -3.61
C ARG A 178 -9.32 0.93 -2.57
N LEU A 179 -9.56 0.26 -1.44
CA LEU A 179 -8.57 0.11 -0.37
C LEU A 179 -7.30 -0.56 -0.87
N ARG A 180 -7.41 -1.69 -1.58
CA ARG A 180 -6.24 -2.41 -2.13
C ARG A 180 -5.38 -1.51 -3.00
N LYS A 181 -6.00 -0.72 -3.88
CA LYS A 181 -5.29 0.26 -4.71
C LYS A 181 -4.67 1.39 -3.88
N ALA A 182 -5.37 1.92 -2.88
CA ALA A 182 -4.86 2.95 -1.98
C ALA A 182 -3.62 2.47 -1.19
N VAL A 183 -3.66 1.25 -0.64
CA VAL A 183 -2.51 0.63 0.04
C VAL A 183 -1.32 0.47 -0.91
N ALA A 184 -1.55 -0.03 -2.13
CA ALA A 184 -0.48 -0.17 -3.12
C ALA A 184 0.13 1.17 -3.56
N ARG A 185 -0.68 2.25 -3.62
CA ARG A 185 -0.22 3.61 -3.93
C ARG A 185 0.62 4.20 -2.81
N TRP A 186 0.16 4.05 -1.56
CA TRP A 186 0.97 4.41 -0.40
C TRP A 186 2.30 3.64 -0.43
N TRP A 187 2.29 2.34 -0.70
CA TRP A 187 3.52 1.56 -0.78
C TRP A 187 4.48 2.08 -1.84
N LEU A 188 3.99 2.28 -3.06
CA LEU A 188 4.77 2.82 -4.15
C LEU A 188 5.36 4.18 -3.76
N TYR A 189 4.55 5.05 -3.14
CA TYR A 189 5.01 6.36 -2.69
C TYR A 189 6.13 6.25 -1.64
N ALA A 190 5.91 5.48 -0.58
CA ALA A 190 6.89 5.28 0.50
C ALA A 190 8.19 4.70 -0.06
N HIS A 191 8.11 3.67 -0.91
CA HIS A 191 9.28 3.01 -1.49
C HIS A 191 10.16 3.96 -2.31
N HIS A 192 9.54 4.84 -3.11
CA HIS A 192 10.29 5.71 -4.03
C HIS A 192 10.65 7.07 -3.46
N PHE A 193 9.81 7.65 -2.61
CA PHE A 193 9.96 9.04 -2.14
C PHE A 193 10.31 9.16 -0.64
N HIS A 194 10.15 8.09 0.14
CA HIS A 194 10.63 8.01 1.54
C HIS A 194 11.78 7.02 1.72
N GLY A 195 11.94 6.09 0.79
CA GLY A 195 13.05 5.16 0.71
C GLY A 195 14.35 5.79 0.21
N SER A 196 15.29 4.94 -0.24
CA SER A 196 16.63 5.35 -0.69
C SER A 196 16.69 5.78 -2.18
N THR A 197 15.55 5.74 -2.88
CA THR A 197 15.51 5.98 -4.33
C THR A 197 15.62 7.45 -4.66
N HIS A 198 14.74 8.28 -4.09
CA HIS A 198 14.67 9.72 -4.28
C HIS A 198 14.29 10.39 -2.96
N ARG A 199 15.14 11.29 -2.47
CA ARG A 199 14.85 12.17 -1.34
C ARG A 199 14.96 13.62 -1.79
N ASP A 200 13.91 14.38 -1.53
CA ASP A 200 13.90 15.84 -1.70
C ASP A 200 13.70 16.48 -0.34
N VAL A 201 14.60 17.38 0.04
CA VAL A 201 14.58 18.09 1.33
C VAL A 201 13.60 19.26 1.35
N TYR A 202 12.97 19.59 0.22
CA TYR A 202 11.95 20.63 0.10
C TYR A 202 10.56 20.02 0.05
N ARG A 203 9.56 20.79 0.49
CA ARG A 203 8.15 20.44 0.31
C ARG A 203 7.79 20.49 -1.17
N PRO A 204 6.91 19.60 -1.63
CA PRO A 204 6.38 19.72 -2.98
C PRO A 204 5.60 21.03 -3.10
N LEU A 205 5.71 21.69 -4.24
CA LEU A 205 5.08 22.98 -4.50
C LEU A 205 4.24 22.93 -5.76
N LYS A 206 3.11 23.64 -5.72
CA LYS A 206 2.15 23.70 -6.83
C LYS A 206 2.85 24.04 -8.14
N TRP A 207 2.44 23.35 -9.21
CA TRP A 207 2.86 23.59 -10.59
C TRP A 207 4.34 23.37 -10.87
N ARG A 208 5.09 22.77 -9.95
CA ARG A 208 6.48 22.39 -10.19
C ARG A 208 6.61 20.98 -10.75
N ASP A 209 7.73 20.77 -11.42
CA ASP A 209 8.21 19.47 -11.88
C ASP A 209 8.81 18.69 -10.68
N ASP A 210 7.94 18.25 -9.78
CA ASP A 210 8.29 17.46 -8.60
C ASP A 210 7.84 16.00 -8.82
N HIS A 211 8.75 15.04 -8.62
CA HIS A 211 8.45 13.63 -8.86
C HIS A 211 7.31 13.10 -7.97
N ARG A 212 7.18 13.62 -6.74
CA ARG A 212 6.09 13.27 -5.81
C ARG A 212 4.76 13.76 -6.35
N LEU A 213 4.72 14.99 -6.88
CA LEU A 213 3.52 15.56 -7.48
C LEU A 213 3.15 14.88 -8.78
N HIS A 214 4.11 14.49 -9.61
CA HIS A 214 3.83 13.69 -10.80
C HIS A 214 3.12 12.39 -10.44
N HIS A 215 3.47 11.77 -9.31
CA HIS A 215 2.86 10.50 -8.90
C HIS A 215 1.42 10.73 -8.46
N MET A 216 1.16 11.83 -7.76
CA MET A 216 -0.19 12.21 -7.38
C MET A 216 -1.04 12.60 -8.59
N ARG A 217 -0.48 13.33 -9.55
CA ARG A 217 -1.21 13.82 -10.74
C ARG A 217 -1.65 12.71 -11.69
N VAL A 218 -1.00 11.54 -11.71
CA VAL A 218 -1.45 10.40 -12.54
C VAL A 218 -2.70 9.71 -12.00
N MET A 219 -3.09 10.01 -10.76
CA MET A 219 -4.32 9.53 -10.16
C MET A 219 -5.45 10.52 -10.45
N SER A 220 -6.66 9.99 -10.56
CA SER A 220 -7.85 10.84 -10.54
C SER A 220 -8.04 11.45 -9.16
N THR A 221 -8.77 12.56 -9.07
CA THR A 221 -9.06 13.19 -7.77
C THR A 221 -9.75 12.20 -6.81
N ARG A 222 -10.66 11.34 -7.31
CA ARG A 222 -11.28 10.28 -6.50
C ARG A 222 -10.28 9.32 -5.89
N GLU A 223 -9.28 8.90 -6.66
CA GLU A 223 -8.23 8.00 -6.21
C GLU A 223 -7.27 8.67 -5.21
N ILE A 224 -7.02 9.99 -5.34
CA ILE A 224 -6.24 10.76 -4.37
C ILE A 224 -7.03 10.86 -3.05
N CYS A 225 -8.34 11.11 -3.08
CA CYS A 225 -9.16 11.15 -1.88
C CYS A 225 -9.29 9.77 -1.21
N GLU A 226 -9.34 8.68 -1.97
CA GLU A 226 -9.25 7.31 -1.41
C GLU A 226 -7.93 7.08 -0.67
N LEU A 227 -6.82 7.58 -1.23
CA LEU A 227 -5.51 7.52 -0.59
C LEU A 227 -5.45 8.41 0.66
N GLU A 228 -6.01 9.61 0.61
CA GLU A 228 -6.12 10.56 1.73
C GLU A 228 -6.93 9.97 2.90
N ASP A 229 -8.06 9.32 2.60
CA ASP A 229 -8.90 8.64 3.59
C ASP A 229 -8.15 7.49 4.29
N LEU A 230 -7.46 6.64 3.54
CA LEU A 230 -6.54 5.65 4.13
C LEU A 230 -5.46 6.32 4.98
N TRP A 231 -4.87 7.39 4.46
CA TRP A 231 -3.75 8.06 5.09
C TRP A 231 -4.11 8.69 6.44
N ALA A 232 -5.32 9.24 6.56
CA ALA A 232 -5.85 9.72 7.84
C ALA A 232 -5.95 8.58 8.87
N LEU A 233 -6.39 7.39 8.47
CA LEU A 233 -6.42 6.23 9.37
C LEU A 233 -5.03 5.73 9.74
N VAL A 234 -4.07 5.78 8.81
CA VAL A 234 -2.66 5.44 9.10
C VAL A 234 -2.05 6.46 10.06
N PHE A 235 -2.33 7.76 9.89
CA PHE A 235 -1.95 8.81 10.83
C PHE A 235 -2.47 8.51 12.24
N GLU A 236 -3.77 8.21 12.37
CA GLU A 236 -4.39 7.90 13.66
C GLU A 236 -3.81 6.64 14.29
N MET A 237 -3.58 5.57 13.51
CA MET A 237 -2.91 4.35 13.97
C MET A 237 -1.50 4.66 14.47
N VAL A 238 -0.69 5.39 13.70
CA VAL A 238 0.69 5.71 14.09
C VAL A 238 0.68 6.60 15.34
N SER A 239 -0.18 7.61 15.41
CA SER A 239 -0.29 8.50 16.57
C SER A 239 -0.73 7.75 17.83
N LYS A 240 -1.82 6.99 17.77
CA LYS A 240 -2.46 6.36 18.94
C LYS A 240 -1.84 5.03 19.34
N ASP A 241 -1.41 4.21 18.37
CA ASP A 241 -0.99 2.83 18.64
C ASP A 241 0.54 2.64 18.58
N LEU A 242 1.25 3.41 17.76
CA LEU A 242 2.70 3.28 17.61
C LEU A 242 3.49 4.31 18.43
N CYS A 243 3.11 5.59 18.35
CA CYS A 243 3.81 6.71 18.96
C CYS A 243 3.18 7.16 20.28
N SER A 244 2.62 6.21 21.03
CA SER A 244 2.07 6.41 22.37
C SER A 244 2.50 5.27 23.30
N SER A 245 2.75 5.58 24.57
CA SER A 245 3.16 4.60 25.59
C SER A 245 2.14 4.50 26.71
N PRO A 246 1.89 3.31 27.29
CA PRO A 246 1.07 3.21 28.48
C PRO A 246 1.78 3.86 29.67
N GLU A 247 1.18 4.90 30.24
CA GLU A 247 1.69 5.62 31.41
C GLU A 247 0.66 5.66 32.53
N ARG A 248 1.14 5.75 33.77
CA ARG A 248 0.29 5.86 34.96
C ARG A 248 -0.07 7.32 35.20
N ILE A 249 -1.34 7.65 35.03
CA ILE A 249 -1.86 8.99 35.23
C ILE A 249 -2.60 9.05 36.58
N PRO A 250 -2.29 10.03 37.45
CA PRO A 250 -3.02 10.21 38.70
C PRO A 250 -4.48 10.64 38.43
N VAL A 251 -5.42 9.96 39.08
CA VAL A 251 -6.86 10.30 39.07
C VAL A 251 -7.37 10.38 40.50
N GLU A 252 -8.53 11.01 40.73
CA GLU A 252 -9.10 11.08 42.08
C GLU A 252 -9.21 9.68 42.71
N GLY A 253 -8.48 9.45 43.81
CA GLY A 253 -8.48 8.17 44.53
C GLY A 253 -7.53 7.08 43.98
N GLY A 254 -6.67 7.35 42.99
CA GLY A 254 -5.72 6.35 42.50
C GLY A 254 -4.92 6.75 41.27
N HIS A 255 -4.64 5.75 40.42
CA HIS A 255 -4.00 5.95 39.12
C HIS A 255 -4.74 5.13 38.07
N THR A 256 -4.87 5.67 36.87
CA THR A 256 -5.29 4.94 35.67
C THR A 256 -4.08 4.72 34.76
N VAL A 257 -4.17 3.78 33.81
CA VAL A 257 -3.17 3.60 32.76
C VAL A 257 -3.78 4.07 31.45
N GLU A 258 -3.17 5.08 30.83
CA GLU A 258 -3.59 5.60 29.54
C GLU A 258 -2.42 5.60 28.56
N LEU A 259 -2.73 5.61 27.26
CA LEU A 259 -1.73 5.78 26.22
C LEU A 259 -1.38 7.26 26.10
N VAL A 260 -0.19 7.63 26.55
CA VAL A 260 0.32 9.01 26.48
C VAL A 260 1.12 9.17 25.18
N PRO A 261 0.75 10.14 24.32
CA PRO A 261 1.48 10.41 23.08
C PRO A 261 2.91 10.87 23.35
N TRP A 262 3.87 10.31 22.61
CA TRP A 262 5.27 10.68 22.78
C TRP A 262 5.50 12.14 22.42
N GLY A 263 6.25 12.88 23.24
CA GLY A 263 6.52 14.29 23.00
C GLY A 263 5.27 15.18 23.05
N ALA A 264 4.22 14.78 23.78
CA ALA A 264 3.05 15.61 24.02
C ALA A 264 3.42 16.87 24.83
N ASP A 265 4.22 16.69 25.88
CA ASP A 265 4.58 17.76 26.83
C ASP A 265 5.46 18.87 26.23
N ASP A 266 6.24 18.54 25.20
CA ASP A 266 7.16 19.47 24.52
C ASP A 266 6.74 19.80 23.08
N GLY A 267 5.53 19.38 22.68
CA GLY A 267 4.94 19.68 21.37
C GLY A 267 5.59 18.96 20.19
N ARG A 268 6.41 17.92 20.43
CA ARG A 268 7.08 17.14 19.37
C ARG A 268 6.20 16.07 18.75
N HIS A 269 5.07 15.71 19.35
CA HIS A 269 4.27 14.55 18.94
C HIS A 269 3.96 14.51 17.43
N ALA A 270 3.48 15.61 16.84
CA ALA A 270 3.17 15.66 15.42
C ALA A 270 4.41 15.40 14.54
N ARG A 271 5.59 15.90 14.94
CA ARG A 271 6.85 15.66 14.22
C ARG A 271 7.29 14.20 14.34
N ILE A 272 7.09 13.59 15.50
CA ILE A 272 7.36 12.17 15.74
C ILE A 272 6.48 11.32 14.82
N VAL A 273 5.16 11.52 14.87
CA VAL A 273 4.20 10.80 14.01
C VAL A 273 4.55 10.95 12.54
N ASN A 274 4.82 12.18 12.07
CA ASN A 274 5.20 12.43 10.67
C ASN A 274 6.53 11.75 10.28
N THR A 275 7.41 11.44 11.23
CA THR A 275 8.64 10.69 10.96
C THR A 275 8.34 9.21 10.74
N TYR A 276 7.49 8.64 11.59
CA TYR A 276 7.05 7.23 11.50
C TYR A 276 6.12 6.96 10.31
N LEU A 277 5.38 7.96 9.85
CA LEU A 277 4.56 7.85 8.64
C LEU A 277 5.36 7.58 7.36
N LYS A 278 6.68 7.75 7.38
CA LYS A 278 7.53 7.38 6.23
C LYS A 278 7.59 5.88 5.96
N PHE A 279 7.24 5.06 6.94
CA PHE A 279 7.26 3.62 6.78
C PHE A 279 6.29 3.16 5.70
N ASP A 280 6.71 2.16 4.95
CA ASP A 280 5.84 1.49 4.00
C ASP A 280 4.85 0.53 4.71
N PRO A 281 3.82 0.04 4.00
CA PRO A 281 2.83 -0.87 4.56
C PRO A 281 3.40 -2.13 5.24
N GLN A 282 4.52 -2.66 4.76
CA GLN A 282 5.16 -3.86 5.32
C GLN A 282 5.97 -3.51 6.56
N GLU A 283 6.69 -2.40 6.53
CA GLU A 283 7.44 -1.89 7.68
C GLU A 283 6.50 -1.56 8.84
N LEU A 284 5.38 -0.86 8.59
CA LEU A 284 4.38 -0.59 9.62
C LEU A 284 3.74 -1.87 10.16
N LYS A 285 3.34 -2.80 9.28
CA LYS A 285 2.82 -4.11 9.70
C LYS A 285 3.77 -4.84 10.66
N GLY A 286 5.07 -4.75 10.44
CA GLY A 286 6.09 -5.36 11.29
C GLY A 286 6.03 -4.92 12.76
N PHE A 287 5.57 -3.71 13.06
CA PHE A 287 5.39 -3.23 14.44
C PHE A 287 4.13 -3.79 15.12
N PHE A 288 3.14 -4.26 14.34
CA PHE A 288 1.85 -4.74 14.84
C PHE A 288 1.67 -6.26 14.77
N ASP A 289 2.57 -6.99 14.11
CA ASP A 289 2.51 -8.46 14.00
C ASP A 289 2.82 -9.21 15.31
N GLY A 290 3.27 -8.52 16.36
CA GLY A 290 3.64 -9.13 17.64
C GLY A 290 2.46 -9.46 18.55
N VAL A 291 2.63 -10.45 19.44
CA VAL A 291 1.63 -10.82 20.47
C VAL A 291 1.44 -9.71 21.51
N TYR A 292 2.45 -8.86 21.69
CA TYR A 292 2.44 -7.76 22.65
C TYR A 292 2.80 -6.44 21.96
N PRO A 293 2.18 -5.32 22.37
CA PRO A 293 2.57 -4.00 21.88
C PRO A 293 4.07 -3.76 22.16
N PRO A 294 4.85 -3.34 21.14
CA PRO A 294 6.27 -3.10 21.32
C PRO A 294 6.50 -1.89 22.23
N LYS A 295 7.57 -1.93 23.03
CA LYS A 295 7.95 -0.78 23.88
C LYS A 295 8.55 0.33 23.01
N LYS A 296 8.43 1.59 23.45
CA LYS A 296 9.04 2.78 22.80
C LYS A 296 10.48 2.53 22.32
N TRP A 297 11.35 2.01 23.19
CA TRP A 297 12.74 1.74 22.84
C TRP A 297 12.91 0.68 21.73
N ASP A 298 12.07 -0.35 21.72
CA ASP A 298 12.10 -1.38 20.67
C ASP A 298 11.65 -0.81 19.34
N ILE A 299 10.63 0.06 19.35
CA ILE A 299 10.15 0.76 18.17
C ILE A 299 11.25 1.67 17.60
N ILE A 300 11.88 2.50 18.42
CA ILE A 300 12.99 3.40 18.02
C ILE A 300 14.16 2.61 17.46
N ARG A 301 14.58 1.54 18.16
CA ARG A 301 15.69 0.70 17.73
C ARG A 301 15.41 0.04 16.37
N THR A 302 14.21 -0.53 16.20
CA THR A 302 13.81 -1.14 14.93
C THR A 302 13.75 -0.08 13.84
N ALA A 303 13.18 1.10 14.10
CA ALA A 303 13.13 2.20 13.13
C ALA A 303 14.52 2.62 12.62
N ARG A 304 15.46 2.84 13.54
CA ARG A 304 16.86 3.18 13.23
C ARG A 304 17.58 2.06 12.46
N ALA A 305 17.24 0.79 12.74
CA ALA A 305 17.83 -0.35 12.05
C ALA A 305 17.28 -0.55 10.63
N THR A 306 16.00 -0.25 10.41
CA THR A 306 15.34 -0.36 9.11
C THR A 306 15.86 0.68 8.13
N THR A 307 15.98 1.95 8.57
CA THR A 307 16.41 3.05 7.70
C THR A 307 17.49 3.91 8.38
N ARG A 308 18.72 3.88 7.84
CA ARG A 308 19.85 4.67 8.37
C ARG A 308 19.57 6.19 8.40
N GLU A 309 18.74 6.66 7.49
CA GLU A 309 18.38 8.07 7.31
C GLU A 309 17.01 8.43 7.93
N PHE A 310 16.51 7.59 8.85
CA PHE A 310 15.17 7.74 9.42
C PHE A 310 14.91 9.10 10.05
N ASN A 311 15.93 9.78 10.58
CA ASN A 311 15.76 11.07 11.26
C ASN A 311 16.08 12.30 10.39
N LEU A 312 16.41 12.11 9.10
CA LEU A 312 16.80 13.25 8.23
C LEU A 312 15.61 14.13 7.83
N ASP A 313 14.44 13.54 7.66
CA ASP A 313 13.23 14.19 7.15
C ASP A 313 11.98 13.61 7.80
N SER A 314 10.83 14.18 7.47
CA SER A 314 9.49 13.66 7.79
C SER A 314 8.77 13.25 6.51
N GLU A 315 7.62 12.61 6.65
CA GLU A 315 6.79 12.23 5.51
C GLU A 315 6.46 13.43 4.62
N SER A 316 6.26 13.13 3.35
CA SER A 316 6.02 14.12 2.29
C SER A 316 4.72 13.87 1.52
N MET A 317 4.03 12.77 1.81
CA MET A 317 2.83 12.35 1.11
C MET A 317 1.66 13.28 1.43
N SER A 318 1.50 13.71 2.69
CA SER A 318 0.43 14.66 3.06
C SER A 318 0.56 15.96 2.29
N TYR A 319 1.80 16.46 2.11
CA TYR A 319 2.05 17.64 1.30
C TYR A 319 1.73 17.39 -0.18
N ALA A 320 2.12 16.24 -0.72
CA ALA A 320 1.87 15.91 -2.13
C ALA A 320 0.37 15.77 -2.43
N ILE A 321 -0.39 15.09 -1.56
CA ILE A 321 -1.85 14.95 -1.64
C ILE A 321 -2.49 16.34 -1.63
N THR A 322 -2.26 17.12 -0.57
CA THR A 322 -2.85 18.47 -0.41
C THR A 322 -2.52 19.36 -1.61
N THR A 323 -1.25 19.38 -2.03
CA THR A 323 -0.79 20.23 -3.14
C THR A 323 -1.52 19.89 -4.43
N VAL A 324 -1.66 18.61 -4.78
CA VAL A 324 -2.37 18.24 -6.01
C VAL A 324 -3.87 18.50 -5.90
N LEU A 325 -4.52 18.22 -4.76
CA LEU A 325 -5.93 18.54 -4.58
C LEU A 325 -6.20 20.06 -4.73
N GLU A 326 -5.32 20.90 -4.20
CA GLU A 326 -5.38 22.35 -4.40
C GLU A 326 -5.17 22.75 -5.87
N GLU A 327 -4.20 22.13 -6.57
CA GLU A 327 -4.01 22.31 -8.02
C GLU A 327 -5.30 21.98 -8.79
N ARG A 328 -5.96 20.86 -8.45
CA ARG A 328 -7.18 20.42 -9.10
C ARG A 328 -8.32 21.43 -8.92
N ILE A 329 -8.51 21.95 -7.70
CA ILE A 329 -9.49 23.01 -7.42
C ILE A 329 -9.17 24.27 -8.24
N MET A 330 -7.90 24.69 -8.28
CA MET A 330 -7.47 25.90 -8.99
C MET A 330 -7.61 25.79 -10.52
N ALA A 331 -7.54 24.59 -11.09
CA ALA A 331 -7.62 24.34 -12.53
C ALA A 331 -9.04 24.12 -13.05
N MET A 332 -10.03 23.89 -12.17
CA MET A 332 -11.39 23.55 -12.57
C MET A 332 -12.19 24.75 -13.11
N PRO A 333 -13.21 24.51 -13.96
CA PRO A 333 -14.04 25.57 -14.53
C PRO A 333 -14.74 26.43 -13.46
N LYS A 334 -15.05 27.69 -13.83
CA LYS A 334 -15.79 28.63 -12.96
C LYS A 334 -17.10 28.02 -12.49
N GLY A 335 -17.28 27.93 -11.17
CA GLY A 335 -18.50 27.42 -10.51
C GLY A 335 -18.27 26.21 -9.60
N ILE A 336 -17.13 25.52 -9.75
CA ILE A 336 -16.72 24.44 -8.85
C ILE A 336 -15.77 25.03 -7.80
N THR A 337 -16.19 25.00 -6.54
CA THR A 337 -15.43 25.61 -5.42
C THR A 337 -14.84 24.60 -4.46
N ALA A 338 -15.25 23.33 -4.55
CA ALA A 338 -14.80 22.27 -3.65
C ALA A 338 -14.81 20.91 -4.36
N ILE A 339 -13.97 20.01 -3.86
CA ILE A 339 -13.97 18.59 -4.23
C ILE A 339 -15.10 17.92 -3.44
N PRO A 340 -15.99 17.14 -4.08
CA PRO A 340 -17.02 16.38 -3.40
C PRO A 340 -16.44 15.41 -2.37
N ARG A 341 -17.20 15.09 -1.32
CA ARG A 341 -16.77 14.10 -0.35
C ARG A 341 -16.51 12.76 -1.05
N SER A 342 -15.35 12.18 -0.75
CA SER A 342 -14.91 10.93 -1.35
C SER A 342 -14.03 10.16 -0.38
N GLY A 343 -14.21 8.85 -0.30
CA GLY A 343 -13.36 7.96 0.49
C GLY A 343 -13.39 6.52 0.00
N ILE A 344 -12.83 5.62 0.80
CA ILE A 344 -12.76 4.18 0.53
C ILE A 344 -14.11 3.51 0.70
N VAL A 345 -14.90 3.93 1.69
CA VAL A 345 -16.25 3.39 1.92
C VAL A 345 -17.31 4.21 1.18
N ASP A 346 -18.45 3.62 0.90
CA ASP A 346 -19.55 4.28 0.17
C ASP A 346 -20.16 5.44 0.97
N GLU A 347 -20.22 5.31 2.29
CA GLU A 347 -20.82 6.30 3.18
C GLU A 347 -20.05 7.63 3.19
N ASP A 348 -18.78 7.59 2.76
CA ASP A 348 -17.92 8.76 2.62
C ASP A 348 -17.99 9.39 1.22
N ARG A 349 -18.95 8.96 0.37
CA ARG A 349 -19.12 9.50 -0.98
C ARG A 349 -20.41 10.25 -1.16
N ASP A 350 -20.31 11.41 -1.76
CA ASP A 350 -21.46 12.11 -2.31
C ASP A 350 -22.07 11.31 -3.48
N VAL A 351 -23.38 11.45 -3.68
CA VAL A 351 -24.12 10.75 -4.74
C VAL A 351 -23.50 11.09 -6.11
N ILE A 352 -23.14 10.05 -6.86
CA ILE A 352 -22.44 10.17 -8.14
C ILE A 352 -23.41 10.73 -9.19
N GLU A 353 -23.14 11.93 -9.71
CA GLU A 353 -23.75 12.40 -10.95
C GLU A 353 -23.19 11.61 -12.15
N VAL A 354 -24.01 11.40 -13.19
CA VAL A 354 -23.67 10.59 -14.38
C VAL A 354 -22.38 11.07 -15.10
N LYS A 355 -21.91 12.28 -14.82
CA LYS A 355 -20.63 12.83 -15.30
C LYS A 355 -19.84 13.44 -14.14
N ASP A 356 -19.21 12.59 -13.33
CA ASP A 356 -18.27 13.05 -12.29
C ASP A 356 -16.91 13.42 -12.92
N PRO A 357 -16.56 14.72 -13.07
CA PRO A 357 -15.29 15.12 -13.67
C PRO A 357 -14.08 14.65 -12.86
N TRP A 358 -14.23 14.47 -11.55
CA TRP A 358 -13.15 14.09 -10.61
C TRP A 358 -12.72 12.62 -10.72
N ASN A 359 -13.44 11.82 -11.50
CA ASN A 359 -13.09 10.42 -11.76
C ASN A 359 -12.25 10.26 -13.05
N SER A 360 -12.14 11.31 -13.86
CA SER A 360 -11.49 11.27 -15.19
C SER A 360 -10.47 12.38 -15.41
N ASP A 361 -10.15 13.13 -14.37
CA ASP A 361 -9.23 14.27 -14.42
C ASP A 361 -7.75 13.85 -14.28
N ALA A 362 -7.45 12.57 -14.05
CA ALA A 362 -6.09 12.04 -14.00
C ALA A 362 -5.21 12.55 -15.16
N SER A 363 -3.96 12.90 -14.87
CA SER A 363 -2.98 13.31 -15.88
C SER A 363 -2.12 12.12 -16.29
N PRO A 364 -2.26 11.55 -17.50
CA PRO A 364 -1.60 10.29 -17.83
C PRO A 364 -0.06 10.34 -17.85
N ASN A 365 0.55 11.52 -17.99
CA ASN A 365 2.02 11.73 -17.90
C ASN A 365 2.46 12.38 -16.59
N GLY A 366 1.54 12.61 -15.65
CA GLY A 366 1.80 13.31 -14.39
C GLY A 366 2.05 14.81 -14.55
N MET A 367 1.91 15.40 -15.73
CA MET A 367 2.11 16.84 -15.94
C MET A 367 0.84 17.62 -15.59
N HIS A 368 0.98 18.86 -15.11
CA HIS A 368 -0.18 19.73 -14.92
C HIS A 368 -0.67 20.28 -16.28
N PRO A 369 -1.96 20.62 -16.42
CA PRO A 369 -2.53 21.08 -17.70
C PRO A 369 -2.19 22.55 -18.03
N LEU A 370 -1.69 23.32 -17.06
CA LEU A 370 -1.47 24.77 -17.21
C LEU A 370 -0.22 25.12 -18.03
N THR A 371 -0.29 26.20 -18.80
CA THR A 371 0.87 26.79 -19.49
C THR A 371 1.74 27.60 -18.52
N ARG A 372 3.00 27.87 -18.90
CA ARG A 372 3.92 28.68 -18.08
C ARG A 372 3.36 30.06 -17.74
N ASP A 373 2.62 30.69 -18.63
CA ASP A 373 2.03 32.01 -18.39
C ASP A 373 0.85 31.95 -17.42
N GLN A 374 0.04 30.88 -17.49
CA GLN A 374 -1.02 30.62 -16.51
C GLN A 374 -0.44 30.39 -15.12
N ILE A 375 0.65 29.61 -15.00
CA ILE A 375 1.33 29.38 -13.72
C ILE A 375 1.85 30.70 -13.13
N ARG A 376 2.42 31.58 -13.96
CA ARG A 376 2.92 32.90 -13.54
C ARG A 376 1.83 33.84 -13.03
N ALA A 377 0.57 33.58 -13.37
CA ALA A 377 -0.57 34.36 -12.87
C ALA A 377 -0.93 34.03 -11.41
N TYR A 378 -0.49 32.88 -10.89
CA TYR A 378 -0.70 32.51 -9.49
C TYR A 378 0.39 33.10 -8.58
N PRO A 379 0.08 33.42 -7.31
CA PRO A 379 1.08 33.84 -6.33
C PRO A 379 2.19 32.80 -6.17
N ARG A 380 3.44 33.26 -6.14
CA ARG A 380 4.58 32.36 -5.92
C ARG A 380 4.66 31.97 -4.45
N GLU A 381 4.63 30.67 -4.19
CA GLU A 381 4.91 30.10 -2.87
C GLU A 381 6.43 30.00 -2.66
N PRO A 382 6.95 30.37 -1.47
CA PRO A 382 8.37 30.24 -1.16
C PRO A 382 8.75 28.78 -0.93
N ASP A 383 10.00 28.44 -1.25
CA ASP A 383 10.57 27.13 -0.96
C ASP A 383 10.63 26.90 0.55
N LYS A 384 9.95 25.87 1.02
CA LYS A 384 9.97 25.44 2.42
C LYS A 384 10.65 24.09 2.50
N ARG A 385 11.60 23.93 3.43
CA ARG A 385 12.19 22.62 3.71
C ARG A 385 11.18 21.70 4.39
N LEU A 386 11.32 20.40 4.17
CA LEU A 386 10.68 19.40 5.01
C LEU A 386 11.22 19.55 6.44
N PRO A 387 10.36 19.38 7.47
CA PRO A 387 10.83 19.27 8.84
C PRO A 387 11.82 18.11 8.98
N ASN A 388 12.85 18.30 9.81
CA ASN A 388 13.73 17.21 10.23
C ASN A 388 12.90 16.11 10.93
N GLY A 389 13.36 14.86 10.82
CA GLY A 389 12.76 13.74 11.51
C GLY A 389 12.99 13.78 13.02
N ASP A 390 12.15 13.06 13.75
CA ASP A 390 12.18 12.90 15.20
C ASP A 390 11.70 11.48 15.52
N ASP A 391 12.59 10.59 15.94
CA ASP A 391 12.18 9.22 16.32
C ASP A 391 11.52 9.15 17.71
N GLY A 392 11.36 10.29 18.39
CA GLY A 392 10.76 10.34 19.72
C GLY A 392 11.70 9.92 20.84
N SER A 393 12.99 9.66 20.56
CA SER A 393 13.99 9.58 21.61
C SER A 393 14.14 10.92 22.34
N ASP A 394 14.59 10.83 23.59
CA ASP A 394 14.87 12.00 24.43
C ASP A 394 16.36 12.39 24.36
N GLU A 395 17.15 11.68 23.53
CA GLU A 395 18.54 11.98 23.25
C GLU A 395 18.63 13.14 22.25
N PRO A 396 19.42 14.20 22.52
CA PRO A 396 19.68 15.23 21.52
C PRO A 396 20.52 14.63 20.38
N TYR A 397 20.11 14.86 19.14
CA TYR A 397 20.83 14.47 17.92
C TYR A 397 22.13 15.24 17.71
#